data_AF-A0AAI9DX64-F1
#
_entry.id   AF-A0AAI9DX64-F1
#
_cell.length_a   1.000
_cell.length_b   1.000
_cell.length_c   1.000
_cell.angle_alpha   90.00
_cell.angle_beta   90.00
_cell.angle_gamma   90.00
#
_symmetry.space_group_name_H-M   'P 1'
#
loop_
_entity.id
_entity.type
_entity.pdbx_description
1 polymer ?
#
loop_
_entity_poly.entity_id
_entity_poly.type
_entity_poly.pdbx_seq_one_letter_code
_entity_poly.pdbx_strand_id
1 'polypeptide(L)'
;MSTKHQINALKKRIDPAVLNAAADEYADMLITLCLCMKMAGPTRANIRGCAVKLKERLVTCHSRNALDTILNSWDPVGAFLSMRREANEAALSHGDPIDVFV
;
A
#
# COMPACT_ATOMS: atom_id res chain seq x y z
N MET A 1 22.50 21.43 -2.02
CA MET A 1 21.71 21.43 -0.76
C MET A 1 21.26 20.00 -0.47
N SER A 2 21.40 19.52 0.75
CA SER A 2 21.12 18.11 1.09
C SER A 2 19.62 17.81 1.12
N THR A 3 19.17 16.84 0.33
CA THR A 3 17.79 16.34 0.27
C THR A 3 17.26 15.87 1.64
N LYS A 4 18.14 15.39 2.53
CA LYS A 4 17.77 15.00 3.91
C LYS A 4 17.21 16.17 4.74
N HIS A 5 17.73 17.38 4.55
CA HIS A 5 17.22 18.57 5.26
C HIS A 5 15.85 19.00 4.72
N GLN A 6 15.61 18.86 3.41
CA GLN A 6 14.31 19.14 2.81
C GLN A 6 13.23 18.14 3.27
N ILE A 7 13.56 16.86 3.37
CA ILE A 7 12.63 15.82 3.87
C ILE A 7 12.22 16.10 5.32
N ASN A 8 13.18 16.43 6.19
CA ASN A 8 12.86 16.76 7.58
C ASN A 8 12.04 18.06 7.71
N ALA A 9 12.28 19.05 6.86
CA ALA A 9 11.47 20.27 6.81
C ALA A 9 10.06 20.02 6.26
N LEU A 10 9.90 19.11 5.29
CA LEU A 10 8.60 18.70 4.76
C LEU A 10 7.80 17.89 5.78
N LYS A 11 8.43 16.95 6.49
CA LYS A 11 7.79 16.19 7.59
C LYS A 11 7.25 17.11 8.69
N LYS A 12 7.96 18.19 9.01
CA LYS A 12 7.50 19.21 9.98
C LYS A 12 6.31 20.05 9.50
N ARG A 13 6.00 20.04 8.20
CA ARG A 13 4.87 20.77 7.60
C ARG A 13 3.62 19.91 7.40
N ILE A 14 3.77 18.58 7.48
CA ILE A 14 2.66 17.65 7.35
C ILE A 14 2.08 17.43 8.76
N ASP A 15 0.77 17.58 8.89
CA ASP A 15 0.07 17.23 10.11
C ASP A 15 0.32 15.74 10.45
N PRO A 16 0.91 15.42 11.61
CA PRO A 16 1.18 14.05 12.02
C PRO A 16 -0.08 13.17 12.01
N ALA A 17 -1.26 13.72 12.32
CA ALA A 17 -2.50 12.97 12.30
C ALA A 17 -2.88 12.55 10.88
N VAL A 18 -2.68 13.43 9.90
CA VAL A 18 -2.92 13.14 8.48
C VAL A 18 -1.94 12.09 7.96
N LEU A 19 -0.67 12.17 8.38
CA LEU A 19 0.34 11.19 8.00
C LEU A 19 0.02 9.80 8.57
N ASN A 20 -0.36 9.72 9.85
CA ASN A 20 -0.74 8.46 10.49
C ASN A 20 -1.99 7.87 9.84
N ALA A 21 -3.03 8.67 9.59
CA ALA A 21 -4.23 8.21 8.90
C ALA A 21 -3.94 7.67 7.50
N ALA A 22 -3.03 8.30 6.75
CA ALA A 22 -2.60 7.80 5.44
C ALA A 22 -1.81 6.48 5.53
N ALA A 23 -0.97 6.33 6.55
CA ALA A 23 -0.23 5.09 6.79
C ALA A 23 -1.17 3.95 7.19
N ASP A 24 -2.11 4.20 8.10
CA ASP A 24 -3.11 3.23 8.55
C ASP A 24 -4.00 2.77 7.39
N GLU A 25 -4.47 3.71 6.56
CA GLU A 25 -5.28 3.40 5.39
C GLU A 25 -4.51 2.55 4.35
N TYR A 26 -3.21 2.85 4.16
CA TYR A 26 -2.37 2.06 3.26
C TYR A 26 -2.11 0.65 3.80
N ALA A 27 -1.93 0.51 5.12
CA ALA A 27 -1.82 -0.81 5.75
C ALA A 27 -3.12 -1.62 5.61
N ASP A 28 -4.29 -1.02 5.84
CA ASP A 28 -5.60 -1.65 5.65
C ASP A 28 -5.79 -2.15 4.21
N MET A 29 -5.36 -1.34 3.23
CA MET A 29 -5.37 -1.72 1.81
C MET A 29 -4.54 -2.98 1.54
N LEU A 30 -3.28 -3.02 2.01
CA LEU A 30 -2.38 -4.15 1.78
C LEU A 30 -2.91 -5.43 2.45
N ILE A 31 -3.37 -5.32 3.70
CA ILE A 31 -3.94 -6.44 4.46
C ILE A 31 -5.19 -6.96 3.76
N THR A 32 -6.09 -6.07 3.32
CA THR A 32 -7.34 -6.48 2.65
C THR A 32 -7.06 -7.20 1.33
N LEU A 33 -6.12 -6.72 0.51
CA LEU A 33 -5.73 -7.39 -0.74
C LEU A 33 -5.10 -8.76 -0.49
N CYS A 34 -4.26 -8.87 0.55
CA CYS A 34 -3.72 -10.14 1.03
C CYS A 34 -4.84 -11.13 1.41
N LEU A 35 -5.80 -10.71 2.23
CA LEU A 35 -6.96 -11.51 2.61
C LEU A 35 -7.81 -11.93 1.40
N CYS A 36 -8.03 -11.03 0.44
CA CYS A 36 -8.73 -11.33 -0.81
C CYS A 36 -8.05 -12.48 -1.57
N MET A 37 -6.71 -12.50 -1.66
CA MET A 37 -5.99 -13.61 -2.28
C MET A 37 -6.11 -14.91 -1.50
N LYS A 38 -6.10 -14.85 -0.16
CA LYS A 38 -6.21 -16.04 0.69
C LYS A 38 -7.58 -16.72 0.58
N MET A 39 -8.64 -15.91 0.55
CA MET A 39 -10.01 -16.41 0.52
C MET A 39 -10.46 -16.85 -0.87
N ALA A 40 -10.16 -16.05 -1.90
CA ALA A 40 -10.67 -16.27 -3.26
C ALA A 40 -9.63 -16.85 -4.23
N GLY A 41 -8.35 -16.86 -3.85
CA GLY A 41 -7.22 -17.24 -4.70
C GLY A 41 -6.57 -16.04 -5.41
N PRO A 42 -5.26 -16.10 -5.72
CA PRO A 42 -4.50 -15.00 -6.32
C PRO A 42 -4.73 -14.92 -7.84
N THR A 43 -5.97 -14.67 -8.25
CA THR A 43 -6.32 -14.50 -9.67
C THR A 43 -6.44 -13.02 -10.03
N ARG A 44 -6.22 -12.73 -11.32
CA ARG A 44 -6.41 -11.38 -11.90
C ARG A 44 -7.80 -10.82 -11.60
N ALA A 45 -8.84 -11.64 -11.71
CA ALA A 45 -10.22 -11.21 -11.49
C ALA A 45 -10.46 -10.86 -10.02
N ASN A 46 -9.99 -11.68 -9.08
CA ASN A 46 -10.19 -11.48 -7.65
C ASN A 46 -9.46 -10.23 -7.14
N ILE A 47 -8.19 -10.06 -7.53
CA ILE A 47 -7.41 -8.88 -7.14
C ILE A 47 -8.05 -7.61 -7.69
N ARG A 48 -8.47 -7.59 -8.96
CA ARG A 48 -9.14 -6.43 -9.53
C ARG A 48 -10.46 -6.13 -8.85
N GLY A 49 -11.29 -7.15 -8.60
CA GLY A 49 -12.56 -6.98 -7.89
C GLY A 49 -12.38 -6.38 -6.50
N CYS A 50 -11.41 -6.90 -5.74
CA CYS A 50 -11.06 -6.39 -4.43
C CYS A 50 -10.51 -4.96 -4.50
N ALA A 51 -9.63 -4.66 -5.45
CA ALA A 51 -9.07 -3.33 -5.66
C ALA A 51 -10.13 -2.28 -6.03
N VAL A 52 -11.12 -2.63 -6.86
CA VAL A 52 -12.26 -1.75 -7.18
C VAL A 52 -13.05 -1.40 -5.91
N LYS A 53 -13.34 -2.41 -5.07
CA LYS A 53 -14.06 -2.20 -3.80
C LYS A 53 -13.28 -1.41 -2.78
N LEU A 54 -11.96 -1.59 -2.71
CA LEU A 54 -11.11 -0.74 -1.90
C LEU A 54 -11.10 0.70 -2.43
N LYS A 55 -11.10 0.93 -3.74
CA LYS A 55 -11.10 2.28 -4.33
C LYS A 55 -12.36 3.09 -3.99
N GLU A 56 -13.49 2.41 -3.78
CA GLU A 56 -14.74 3.01 -3.31
C GLU A 56 -14.64 3.48 -1.83
N ARG A 57 -13.80 2.84 -1.01
CA ARG A 57 -13.67 3.10 0.43
C ARG A 57 -12.49 3.98 0.83
N LEU A 58 -11.35 3.83 0.17
CA LEU A 58 -10.11 4.51 0.54
C LEU A 58 -10.09 5.95 0.01
N VAL A 59 -9.70 6.89 0.87
CA VAL A 59 -9.85 8.33 0.62
C VAL A 59 -8.53 9.05 0.39
N THR A 60 -7.41 8.47 0.83
CA THR A 60 -6.09 9.09 0.65
C THR A 60 -5.63 9.00 -0.80
N CYS A 61 -4.94 10.04 -1.27
CA CYS A 61 -4.38 10.05 -2.62
C CYS A 61 -3.38 8.90 -2.83
N HIS A 62 -2.61 8.57 -1.78
CA HIS A 62 -1.59 7.52 -1.84
C HIS A 62 -2.20 6.13 -2.07
N SER A 63 -3.19 5.73 -1.28
CA SER A 63 -3.87 4.43 -1.44
C SER A 63 -4.61 4.32 -2.78
N ARG A 64 -5.28 5.39 -3.21
CA ARG A 64 -6.00 5.42 -4.50
C ARG A 64 -5.05 5.27 -5.68
N ASN A 65 -3.89 5.93 -5.64
CA ASN A 65 -2.87 5.80 -6.68
C ASN A 65 -2.25 4.39 -6.69
N ALA A 66 -2.00 3.80 -5.52
CA ALA A 66 -1.51 2.43 -5.42
C ALA A 66 -2.52 1.41 -6.01
N LEU A 67 -3.82 1.60 -5.72
CA LEU A 67 -4.89 0.81 -6.33
C LEU A 67 -4.96 1.00 -7.84
N ASP A 68 -4.75 2.22 -8.33
CA ASP A 68 -4.73 2.48 -9.77
C ASP A 68 -3.59 1.77 -10.49
N THR A 69 -2.42 1.62 -9.85
CA THR A 69 -1.34 0.78 -10.37
C THR A 69 -1.79 -0.68 -10.53
N ILE A 70 -2.54 -1.24 -9.57
CA ILE A 70 -3.08 -2.61 -9.67
C ILE A 70 -4.12 -2.70 -10.79
N LEU A 71 -5.08 -1.77 -10.82
CA LEU A 71 -6.21 -1.82 -11.75
C LEU A 71 -5.75 -1.67 -13.21
N ASN A 72 -4.76 -0.82 -13.45
CA ASN A 72 -4.22 -0.56 -14.77
C ASN A 72 -3.12 -1.55 -15.20
N SER A 73 -2.59 -2.37 -14.27
CA SER A 73 -1.60 -3.39 -14.60
C SER A 73 -2.17 -4.50 -15.48
N TRP A 74 -1.35 -4.97 -16.42
CA TRP A 74 -1.62 -6.19 -17.19
C TRP A 74 -1.55 -7.45 -16.29
N ASP A 75 -0.71 -7.42 -15.25
CA ASP A 75 -0.60 -8.39 -14.17
C ASP A 75 -0.89 -7.72 -12.80
N PRO A 76 -2.16 -7.70 -12.37
CA PRO A 76 -2.55 -7.12 -11.08
C PRO A 76 -1.99 -7.88 -9.88
N VAL A 77 -1.77 -9.20 -10.01
CA VAL A 77 -1.25 -10.03 -8.94
C VAL A 77 0.22 -9.68 -8.72
N GLY A 78 1.02 -9.66 -9.78
CA GLY A 78 2.41 -9.21 -9.71
C GLY A 78 2.55 -7.78 -9.21
N ALA A 79 1.71 -6.86 -9.68
CA ALA A 79 1.72 -5.47 -9.19
C ALA A 79 1.48 -5.39 -7.67
N PHE A 80 0.51 -6.15 -7.16
CA PHE A 80 0.26 -6.23 -5.72
C PHE A 80 1.44 -6.85 -4.94
N LEU A 81 1.98 -7.97 -5.43
CA LEU A 81 3.09 -8.66 -4.76
C LEU A 81 4.37 -7.81 -4.72
N SER A 82 4.62 -7.00 -5.75
CA SER A 82 5.72 -6.04 -5.78
C SER A 82 5.55 -4.95 -4.71
N MET A 83 4.35 -4.34 -4.60
CA MET A 83 4.09 -3.34 -3.56
C MET A 83 4.24 -3.92 -2.16
N ARG A 84 3.79 -5.15 -1.93
CA ARG A 84 3.98 -5.83 -0.64
C ARG A 84 5.47 -6.06 -0.35
N ARG A 85 6.26 -6.43 -1.37
CA ARG A 85 7.71 -6.59 -1.22
C ARG A 85 8.37 -5.27 -0.81
N GLU A 86 8.04 -4.18 -1.49
CA GLU A 86 8.56 -2.84 -1.17
C GLU A 86 8.19 -2.42 0.27
N ALA A 87 6.96 -2.69 0.69
CA ALA A 87 6.51 -2.41 2.06
C ALA A 87 7.31 -3.25 3.09
N ASN A 88 7.54 -4.53 2.81
CA ASN A 88 8.35 -5.41 3.67
C ASN A 88 9.82 -4.99 3.71
N GLU A 89 10.40 -4.57 2.58
CA GLU A 89 11.77 -4.05 2.54
C GLU A 89 11.91 -2.75 3.36
N ALA A 90 10.92 -1.87 3.29
CA ALA A 90 10.87 -0.66 4.11
C ALA A 90 10.76 -0.99 5.61
N ALA A 91 9.83 -1.86 6.00
CA ALA A 91 9.67 -2.32 7.38
C ALA A 91 10.99 -2.93 7.92
N LEU A 92 11.60 -3.83 7.15
CA LEU A 92 12.87 -4.45 7.50
C LEU A 92 13.99 -3.41 7.71
N SER A 93 14.06 -2.37 6.87
CA SER A 93 15.05 -1.30 7.00
C SER A 93 14.89 -0.46 8.26
N HIS A 94 13.68 -0.45 8.84
CA HIS A 94 13.36 0.24 10.09
C HIS A 94 13.40 -0.67 11.32
N GLY A 95 13.66 -1.97 11.14
CA GLY A 95 13.62 -2.95 12.22
C GLY A 95 12.20 -3.35 12.62
N ASP A 96 11.21 -3.01 11.81
CA ASP A 96 9.81 -3.35 12.01
C ASP A 96 9.53 -4.79 11.54
N PRO A 97 8.56 -5.49 12.13
CA PRO A 97 8.12 -6.79 11.64
C PRO A 97 7.64 -6.70 10.18
N ILE A 98 8.09 -7.65 9.36
CA ILE A 98 7.61 -7.78 7.98
C ILE A 98 6.28 -8.54 7.94
N ASP A 99 5.44 -8.24 6.96
CA ASP A 99 4.22 -9.01 6.70
C ASP A 99 4.59 -10.37 6.05
N VAL A 100 4.42 -11.45 6.82
CA VAL A 100 4.70 -12.83 6.39
C VAL A 100 3.39 -13.50 6.00
N PHE A 101 3.00 -13.35 4.75
CA PHE A 101 1.84 -14.04 4.22
C PHE A 101 2.25 -15.45 3.75
N VAL A 102 1.92 -16.47 4.56
CA VAL A 102 2.08 -17.92 4.28
C VAL A 102 0.79 -18.51 3.72
#